data_AF-A0A7S1GGI2-F1
#
_entry.id   AF-A0A7S1GGI2-F1
#
_cell.length_a   1.000
_cell.length_b   1.000
_cell.length_c   1.000
_cell.angle_alpha   90.00
_cell.angle_beta   90.00
_cell.angle_gamma   90.00
#
_symmetry.space_group_name_H-M   'P 1'
#
loop_
_entity.id
_entity.type
_entity.pdbx_description
1 polymer ?
#
loop_
_entity_poly.entity_id
_entity_poly.type
_entity_poly.pdbx_seq_one_letter_code
_entity_poly.pdbx_strand_id
1 'polypeptide(L)'
;EMSLNDYKYVGLVGCYTKEGQADPFEGSHGGVPHDRSLIGEGVIAIGVDYDGRLVYLNDGAPIITAKELQNPSYLTILENVETVEGGVGVCVVSELKKGMWQPFKLSSSSNDDAGTTIRAKPAGAPMKSGGEYPCHITSARVVGFDGESRATSLLFICNYGEDEGVLSIFSSQDFESAFKPEAKFMFGDGSKADLNRQQCSHAHSTSIASTCDPYSPVDICVADLGSDAIVQFSIKSGRVRETGRLAAPQGSGPRSLMFNPRHNHLAIVSLEMTGEVWLIRKRSHDGCLEGLGSPVSILPSDWPSSDMTESQFNLGRWASDALWSEDGKYVYAAARLHDSISVFELKYRVEKYRDDAVVAEGLELVQRIPTQGQTPRCLCMSDCGQFLLVAHQHSHDVSSFERNEVNGTLSFVDRITLPNAACVKLIRADKL
;
A
#
# COMPACT_ATOMS: atom_id res chain seq x y z
N GLU A 1 -0.64 -10.27 31.94
CA GLU A 1 -1.11 -9.89 30.58
C GLU A 1 -0.42 -8.60 30.17
N MET A 2 -0.25 -8.38 28.87
CA MET A 2 0.54 -7.25 28.35
C MET A 2 -0.28 -5.97 28.24
N SER A 3 0.29 -4.86 28.71
CA SER A 3 -0.20 -3.49 28.56
C SER A 3 0.12 -2.97 27.16
N LEU A 4 -0.58 -1.91 26.71
CA LEU A 4 -0.30 -1.28 25.42
C LEU A 4 1.15 -0.78 25.34
N ASN A 5 1.73 -0.42 26.50
CA ASN A 5 3.12 0.03 26.63
C ASN A 5 4.16 -1.05 26.34
N ASP A 6 3.77 -2.33 26.35
CA ASP A 6 4.67 -3.44 26.00
C ASP A 6 4.84 -3.57 24.48
N TYR A 7 4.00 -2.89 23.70
CA TYR A 7 4.07 -2.86 22.25
C TYR A 7 4.68 -1.56 21.77
N LYS A 8 5.52 -1.65 20.74
CA LYS A 8 6.01 -0.50 20.01
C LYS A 8 4.99 -0.05 18.98
N TYR A 9 4.32 -1.00 18.34
CA TYR A 9 3.28 -0.73 17.35
C TYR A 9 2.04 -1.61 17.57
N VAL A 10 0.91 -1.11 17.10
CA VAL A 10 -0.29 -1.89 16.80
C VAL A 10 -0.40 -2.01 15.27
N GLY A 11 -0.37 -3.23 14.77
CA GLY A 11 -0.64 -3.56 13.37
C GLY A 11 -2.12 -3.78 13.13
N LEU A 12 -2.66 -3.18 12.06
CA LEU A 12 -4.00 -3.45 11.55
C LEU A 12 -3.89 -4.29 10.30
N VAL A 13 -4.48 -5.48 10.32
CA VAL A 13 -4.38 -6.44 9.23
C VAL A 13 -5.74 -6.60 8.57
N GLY A 14 -5.84 -6.14 7.33
CA GLY A 14 -6.99 -6.37 6.45
C GLY A 14 -6.88 -7.71 5.74
N CYS A 15 -8.00 -8.28 5.31
CA CYS A 15 -8.06 -9.62 4.73
C CYS A 15 -9.07 -9.73 3.59
N TYR A 16 -8.95 -10.80 2.82
CA TYR A 16 -10.04 -11.25 1.97
C TYR A 16 -11.06 -12.09 2.75
N THR A 17 -12.34 -11.79 2.58
CA THR A 17 -13.44 -12.47 3.30
C THR A 17 -14.33 -13.29 2.38
N LYS A 18 -13.88 -13.56 1.14
CA LYS A 18 -14.53 -14.49 0.22
C LYS A 18 -13.49 -15.44 -0.38
N GLU A 19 -13.95 -16.64 -0.69
CA GLU A 19 -13.16 -17.70 -1.30
C GLU A 19 -12.64 -17.26 -2.69
N GLY A 20 -11.38 -17.59 -2.98
CA GLY A 20 -10.77 -17.39 -4.31
C GLY A 20 -10.47 -15.94 -4.71
N GLN A 21 -10.63 -14.95 -3.84
CA GLN A 21 -10.44 -13.56 -4.25
C GLN A 21 -8.97 -13.18 -4.52
N ALA A 22 -8.82 -12.34 -5.56
CA ALA A 22 -7.61 -11.63 -5.95
C ALA A 22 -6.45 -12.48 -6.48
N ASP A 23 -6.77 -13.60 -7.13
CA ASP A 23 -5.87 -14.39 -7.98
C ASP A 23 -6.19 -14.17 -9.48
N PRO A 24 -5.37 -13.41 -10.23
CA PRO A 24 -5.62 -13.14 -11.65
C PRO A 24 -5.46 -14.37 -12.54
N PHE A 25 -4.97 -15.50 -12.00
CA PHE A 25 -4.75 -16.74 -12.75
C PHE A 25 -5.88 -17.76 -12.57
N GLU A 26 -6.90 -17.48 -11.74
CA GLU A 26 -8.00 -18.39 -11.40
C GLU A 26 -8.72 -18.99 -12.63
N GLY A 27 -8.79 -18.25 -13.73
CA GLY A 27 -9.43 -18.67 -14.98
C GLY A 27 -8.72 -19.84 -15.69
N SER A 28 -7.98 -19.57 -16.76
CA SER A 28 -7.44 -20.60 -17.67
C SER A 28 -6.47 -21.60 -17.02
N HIS A 29 -5.91 -21.28 -15.85
CA HIS A 29 -4.92 -22.11 -15.17
C HIS A 29 -5.40 -22.67 -13.82
N GLY A 30 -6.66 -22.45 -13.44
CA GLY A 30 -7.19 -22.86 -12.13
C GLY A 30 -6.63 -22.07 -10.95
N GLY A 31 -5.82 -21.03 -11.20
CA GLY A 31 -5.16 -20.17 -10.22
C GLY A 31 -3.94 -20.78 -9.54
N VAL A 32 -3.23 -19.95 -8.77
CA VAL A 32 -2.09 -20.37 -7.96
C VAL A 32 -2.59 -21.31 -6.85
N PRO A 33 -2.00 -22.49 -6.66
CA PRO A 33 -2.44 -23.44 -5.64
C PRO A 33 -2.33 -22.87 -4.21
N HIS A 34 -3.45 -22.86 -3.48
CA HIS A 34 -3.54 -22.47 -2.06
C HIS A 34 -4.86 -22.96 -1.45
N ASP A 35 -4.99 -22.90 -0.12
CA ASP A 35 -6.25 -23.23 0.56
C ASP A 35 -7.25 -22.06 0.48
N ARG A 36 -8.15 -22.14 -0.50
CA ARG A 36 -9.14 -21.09 -0.75
C ARG A 36 -10.24 -21.02 0.31
N SER A 37 -10.43 -22.09 1.09
CA SER A 37 -11.47 -22.17 2.10
C SER A 37 -11.17 -21.30 3.33
N LEU A 38 -9.91 -20.96 3.54
CA LEU A 38 -9.46 -20.10 4.64
C LEU A 38 -9.65 -18.62 4.28
N ILE A 39 -10.83 -18.10 4.64
CA ILE A 39 -11.18 -16.69 4.52
C ILE A 39 -11.00 -15.97 5.86
N GLY A 40 -10.69 -14.68 5.80
CA GLY A 40 -10.64 -13.82 6.98
C GLY A 40 -12.02 -13.36 7.46
N GLU A 41 -12.06 -12.88 8.70
CA GLU A 41 -13.29 -12.45 9.38
C GLU A 41 -13.45 -10.92 9.45
N GLY A 42 -12.48 -10.16 8.93
CA GLY A 42 -12.47 -8.71 8.97
C GLY A 42 -11.07 -8.13 9.25
N VAL A 43 -11.01 -6.91 9.79
CA VAL A 43 -9.74 -6.30 10.21
C VAL A 43 -9.37 -6.79 11.61
N ILE A 44 -8.18 -7.38 11.76
CA ILE A 44 -7.63 -7.85 13.04
C ILE A 44 -6.52 -6.91 13.50
N ALA A 45 -6.44 -6.67 14.82
CA ALA A 45 -5.35 -5.94 15.44
C ALA A 45 -4.29 -6.90 16.00
N ILE A 46 -3.01 -6.59 15.79
CA ILE A 46 -1.87 -7.31 16.36
C ILE A 46 -0.95 -6.33 17.06
N GLY A 47 -0.29 -6.76 18.14
CA GLY A 47 0.80 -6.05 18.78
C GLY A 47 2.13 -6.41 18.11
N VAL A 48 3.00 -5.42 17.98
CA VAL A 48 4.42 -5.61 17.61
C VAL A 48 5.25 -5.10 18.79
N ASP A 49 5.96 -5.99 19.47
CA ASP A 49 6.78 -5.62 20.61
C ASP A 49 8.07 -4.89 20.19
N TYR A 50 8.91 -4.54 21.17
CA TYR A 50 10.18 -3.84 20.91
C TYR A 50 11.25 -4.69 20.23
N ASP A 51 11.07 -6.01 20.21
CA ASP A 51 11.93 -6.96 19.51
C ASP A 51 11.34 -7.37 18.15
N GLY A 52 10.17 -6.84 17.78
CA GLY A 52 9.48 -7.09 16.52
C GLY A 52 8.60 -8.34 16.51
N ARG A 53 8.37 -8.99 17.66
CA ARG A 53 7.50 -10.17 17.77
C ARG A 53 6.03 -9.79 17.68
N LEU A 54 5.23 -10.72 17.16
CA LEU A 54 3.84 -10.50 16.82
C LEU A 54 2.93 -11.20 17.84
N VAL A 55 1.95 -10.46 18.36
CA VAL A 55 0.98 -10.99 19.33
C VAL A 55 -0.43 -10.62 18.89
N TYR A 56 -1.39 -11.54 19.02
CA TYR A 56 -2.79 -11.18 18.83
C TYR A 56 -3.24 -10.18 19.89
N LEU A 57 -3.94 -9.14 19.46
CA LEU A 57 -4.77 -8.34 20.36
C LEU A 57 -6.20 -8.86 20.28
N ASN A 58 -7.00 -8.57 21.31
CA ASN A 58 -8.40 -9.01 21.40
C ASN A 58 -8.59 -10.53 21.20
N ASP A 59 -7.63 -11.36 21.62
CA ASP A 59 -7.63 -12.81 21.40
C ASP A 59 -7.81 -13.22 19.92
N GLY A 60 -7.39 -12.36 18.99
CA GLY A 60 -7.50 -12.57 17.55
C GLY A 60 -8.87 -12.20 16.96
N ALA A 61 -9.81 -11.71 17.77
CA ALA A 61 -11.11 -11.26 17.28
C ALA A 61 -10.99 -10.01 16.40
N PRO A 62 -11.76 -9.91 15.30
CA PRO A 62 -11.72 -8.75 14.41
C PRO A 62 -12.23 -7.49 15.12
N ILE A 63 -11.50 -6.39 14.96
CA ILE A 63 -11.92 -5.05 15.42
C ILE A 63 -12.95 -4.42 14.47
N ILE A 64 -12.96 -4.83 13.20
CA ILE A 64 -13.97 -4.50 12.19
C ILE A 64 -14.38 -5.81 11.54
N THR A 65 -15.62 -6.26 11.75
CA THR A 65 -16.08 -7.57 11.25
C THR A 65 -16.47 -7.52 9.77
N ALA A 66 -16.43 -8.66 9.08
CA ALA A 66 -16.92 -8.81 7.71
C ALA A 66 -18.44 -8.54 7.57
N LYS A 67 -19.20 -8.53 8.67
CA LYS A 67 -20.61 -8.10 8.68
C LYS A 67 -20.75 -6.58 8.61
N GLU A 68 -19.81 -5.85 9.19
CA GLU A 68 -19.76 -4.37 9.14
C GLU A 68 -19.25 -3.92 7.78
N LEU A 69 -18.09 -4.44 7.36
CA LEU A 69 -17.47 -4.15 6.08
C LEU A 69 -16.87 -5.42 5.49
N GLN A 70 -17.54 -5.99 4.49
CA GLN A 70 -17.07 -7.18 3.82
C GLN A 70 -15.81 -6.89 2.99
N ASN A 71 -14.89 -7.84 2.96
CA ASN A 71 -13.67 -7.79 2.17
C ASN A 71 -12.75 -6.56 2.39
N PRO A 72 -12.34 -6.28 3.65
CA PRO A 72 -11.48 -5.15 3.98
C PRO A 72 -10.03 -5.37 3.52
N SER A 73 -9.78 -5.28 2.22
CA SER A 73 -8.50 -5.72 1.63
C SER A 73 -7.38 -4.68 1.70
N TYR A 74 -7.71 -3.40 1.90
CA TYR A 74 -6.74 -2.33 2.08
C TYR A 74 -7.26 -1.26 3.04
N LEU A 75 -6.35 -0.60 3.75
CA LEU A 75 -6.68 0.47 4.68
C LEU A 75 -5.58 1.52 4.74
N THR A 76 -5.96 2.72 5.19
CA THR A 76 -5.03 3.82 5.46
C THR A 76 -5.31 4.40 6.84
N ILE A 77 -4.25 4.85 7.50
CA ILE A 77 -4.32 5.58 8.77
C ILE A 77 -4.38 7.07 8.44
N LEU A 78 -5.28 7.79 9.08
CA LEU A 78 -5.36 9.24 8.95
C LEU A 78 -4.43 9.89 9.98
N GLU A 79 -3.31 10.40 9.50
CA GLU A 79 -2.35 11.09 10.35
C GLU A 79 -2.91 12.42 10.91
N ASN A 80 -2.58 12.71 12.17
CA ASN A 80 -2.87 13.98 12.84
C ASN A 80 -4.35 14.40 12.86
N VAL A 81 -5.28 13.44 12.83
CA VAL A 81 -6.68 13.72 13.12
C VAL A 81 -6.83 13.87 14.63
N GLU A 82 -6.77 15.11 15.13
CA GLU A 82 -7.34 15.42 16.43
C GLU A 82 -8.85 15.13 16.37
N THR A 83 -9.24 13.97 16.88
CA THR A 83 -10.65 13.66 17.09
C THR A 83 -11.09 14.27 18.41
N VAL A 84 -12.37 14.65 18.52
CA VAL A 84 -12.92 15.37 19.69
C VAL A 84 -12.73 14.60 21.01
N GLU A 85 -12.58 13.27 20.95
CA GLU A 85 -12.42 12.42 22.14
C GLU A 85 -11.04 11.73 22.23
N GLY A 86 -10.08 12.12 21.38
CA GLY A 86 -8.83 11.35 21.20
C GLY A 86 -9.04 10.06 20.40
N GLY A 87 -7.97 9.57 19.76
CA GLY A 87 -7.98 8.35 18.94
C GLY A 87 -7.47 8.54 17.52
N VAL A 88 -7.29 7.43 16.82
CA VAL A 88 -6.69 7.37 15.47
C VAL A 88 -7.77 7.08 14.44
N GLY A 89 -7.86 7.90 13.39
CA GLY A 89 -8.78 7.65 12.26
C GLY A 89 -8.21 6.60 11.31
N VAL A 90 -9.04 5.68 10.85
CA VAL A 90 -8.68 4.67 9.84
C VAL A 90 -9.76 4.62 8.78
N CYS A 91 -9.38 4.56 7.50
CA CYS A 91 -10.32 4.35 6.40
C CYS A 91 -10.02 3.03 5.72
N VAL A 92 -11.06 2.22 5.48
CA VAL A 92 -10.95 0.86 4.97
C VAL A 92 -11.79 0.72 3.71
N VAL A 93 -11.25 0.10 2.66
CA VAL A 93 -12.00 -0.22 1.44
C VAL A 93 -12.55 -1.64 1.49
N SER A 94 -13.72 -1.84 0.89
CA SER A 94 -14.35 -3.13 0.63
C SER A 94 -14.15 -3.48 -0.84
N GLU A 95 -13.16 -4.31 -1.14
CA GLU A 95 -12.75 -4.66 -2.52
C GLU A 95 -13.75 -5.65 -3.15
N LEU A 96 -14.91 -5.13 -3.53
CA LEU A 96 -15.98 -5.89 -4.18
C LEU A 96 -16.44 -5.12 -5.41
N LYS A 97 -17.13 -5.81 -6.33
CA LYS A 97 -17.72 -5.19 -7.52
C LYS A 97 -18.55 -3.97 -7.18
N LYS A 98 -19.44 -4.10 -6.19
CA LYS A 98 -20.07 -2.95 -5.54
C LYS A 98 -19.07 -2.35 -4.55
N GLY A 99 -18.18 -1.50 -5.06
CA GLY A 99 -17.10 -0.89 -4.30
C GLY A 99 -17.62 0.02 -3.19
N MET A 100 -17.17 -0.25 -1.96
CA MET A 100 -17.52 0.52 -0.78
C MET A 100 -16.27 0.87 0.02
N TRP A 101 -16.38 1.81 0.94
CA TRP A 101 -15.37 2.11 1.95
C TRP A 101 -16.02 2.72 3.18
N GLN A 102 -15.34 2.69 4.33
CA GLN A 102 -15.87 3.25 5.56
C GLN A 102 -14.74 3.75 6.48
N PRO A 103 -14.92 4.92 7.13
CA PRO A 103 -14.02 5.41 8.17
C PRO A 103 -14.38 4.83 9.55
N PHE A 104 -13.37 4.61 10.38
CA PHE A 104 -13.46 4.10 11.74
C PHE A 104 -12.55 4.88 12.69
N LYS A 105 -13.04 5.16 13.89
CA LYS A 105 -12.25 5.72 14.99
C LYS A 105 -11.70 4.58 15.84
N LEU A 106 -10.38 4.54 15.99
CA LEU A 106 -9.70 3.60 16.87
C LEU A 106 -9.53 4.18 18.27
N SER A 107 -9.69 3.31 19.25
CA SER A 107 -9.41 3.58 20.66
C SER A 107 -8.80 2.34 21.31
N SER A 108 -7.96 2.55 22.31
CA SER A 108 -7.42 1.50 23.15
C SER A 108 -8.02 1.56 24.57
N SER A 109 -8.09 0.42 25.23
CA SER A 109 -8.33 0.34 26.67
C SER A 109 -7.47 -0.77 27.25
N SER A 110 -6.76 -0.47 28.33
CA SER A 110 -6.03 -1.48 29.11
C SER A 110 -6.79 -1.74 30.41
N ASN A 111 -6.96 -3.01 30.76
CA ASN A 111 -7.46 -3.42 32.08
C ASN A 111 -6.46 -4.42 32.68
N ASP A 112 -6.16 -4.29 33.97
CA ASP A 112 -5.12 -5.08 34.66
C ASP A 112 -5.37 -6.60 34.57
N ASP A 113 -6.64 -7.01 34.40
CA ASP A 113 -7.11 -8.40 34.31
C ASP A 113 -7.51 -8.88 32.89
N ALA A 114 -7.48 -8.01 31.86
CA ALA A 114 -7.92 -8.37 30.50
C ALA A 114 -6.98 -7.91 29.36
N GLY A 115 -5.78 -7.44 29.70
CA GLY A 115 -4.79 -6.92 28.76
C GLY A 115 -5.26 -5.71 27.94
N THR A 116 -4.58 -5.51 26.80
CA THR A 116 -4.89 -4.44 25.84
C THR A 116 -6.04 -4.85 24.91
N THR A 117 -7.10 -4.05 24.88
CA THR A 117 -8.18 -4.17 23.89
C THR A 117 -8.17 -2.98 22.93
N ILE A 118 -8.22 -3.26 21.63
CA ILE A 118 -8.40 -2.25 20.57
C ILE A 118 -9.85 -2.29 20.08
N ARG A 119 -10.48 -1.12 19.89
CA ARG A 119 -11.84 -1.01 19.36
C ARG A 119 -11.87 -0.08 18.16
N ALA A 120 -12.60 -0.49 17.13
CA ALA A 120 -12.93 0.37 15.99
C ALA A 120 -14.42 0.74 16.03
N LYS A 121 -14.72 2.02 16.14
CA LYS A 121 -16.09 2.55 16.07
C LYS A 121 -16.33 3.15 14.68
N PRO A 122 -17.37 2.76 13.95
CA PRO A 122 -17.72 3.41 12.68
C PRO A 122 -17.88 4.93 12.83
N ALA A 123 -17.25 5.69 11.94
CA ALA A 123 -17.38 7.15 11.84
C ALA A 123 -18.32 7.52 10.69
N GLY A 124 -19.58 7.09 10.81
CA GLY A 124 -20.58 7.22 9.75
C GLY A 124 -20.84 5.90 9.00
N ALA A 125 -21.73 5.96 8.02
CA ALA A 125 -22.15 4.79 7.24
C ALA A 125 -21.15 4.45 6.13
N PRO A 126 -21.09 3.19 5.65
CA PRO A 126 -20.34 2.83 4.47
C PRO A 126 -20.73 3.68 3.25
N MET A 127 -19.74 4.17 2.52
CA MET A 127 -19.90 5.00 1.32
C MET A 127 -19.47 4.24 0.07
N LYS A 128 -20.07 4.58 -1.07
CA LYS A 128 -19.62 4.05 -2.37
C LYS A 128 -18.22 4.59 -2.66
N SER A 129 -17.33 3.72 -3.16
CA SER A 129 -15.96 4.11 -3.54
C SER A 129 -15.89 4.91 -4.84
N GLY A 130 -16.98 4.95 -5.62
CA GLY A 130 -17.04 5.63 -6.91
C GLY A 130 -16.69 4.77 -8.12
N GLY A 131 -16.21 3.54 -7.90
CA GLY A 131 -15.93 2.53 -8.92
C GLY A 131 -16.11 1.10 -8.40
N GLU A 132 -15.57 0.12 -9.12
CA GLU A 132 -15.64 -1.30 -8.75
C GLU A 132 -14.28 -1.79 -8.24
N TYR A 133 -14.31 -2.71 -7.27
CA TYR A 133 -13.09 -3.30 -6.68
C TYR A 133 -12.09 -2.23 -6.20
N PRO A 134 -12.45 -1.38 -5.22
CA PRO A 134 -11.51 -0.45 -4.60
C PRO A 134 -10.38 -1.23 -3.95
N CYS A 135 -9.18 -1.11 -4.49
CA CYS A 135 -8.03 -1.92 -4.13
C CYS A 135 -6.97 -1.15 -3.34
N HIS A 136 -7.08 0.18 -3.28
CA HIS A 136 -6.16 1.02 -2.53
C HIS A 136 -6.84 2.29 -2.05
N ILE A 137 -6.48 2.72 -0.85
CA ILE A 137 -6.88 3.98 -0.24
C ILE A 137 -5.68 4.64 0.42
N THR A 138 -5.54 5.95 0.27
CA THR A 138 -4.55 6.76 0.99
C THR A 138 -5.15 8.12 1.34
N SER A 139 -4.45 8.88 2.18
CA SER A 139 -4.94 10.16 2.68
C SER A 139 -3.86 11.24 2.72
N ALA A 140 -4.28 12.49 2.54
CA ALA A 140 -3.46 13.67 2.76
C ALA A 140 -4.22 14.67 3.63
N ARG A 141 -3.49 15.54 4.33
CA ARG A 141 -4.08 16.65 5.08
C ARG A 141 -3.65 17.98 4.47
N VAL A 142 -4.61 18.87 4.25
CA VAL A 142 -4.40 20.19 3.65
C VAL A 142 -5.08 21.26 4.47
N VAL A 143 -4.62 22.51 4.38
CA VAL A 143 -5.27 23.69 4.94
C VAL A 143 -5.63 24.64 3.80
N GLY A 144 -6.81 25.28 3.84
CA GLY A 144 -7.21 26.18 2.76
C GLY A 144 -7.84 25.47 1.55
N PHE A 145 -8.27 24.21 1.71
CA PHE A 145 -8.80 23.41 0.60
C PHE A 145 -9.96 24.08 -0.12
N ASP A 146 -10.92 24.63 0.60
CA ASP A 146 -12.10 25.34 0.08
C ASP A 146 -11.99 26.88 0.25
N GLY A 147 -10.77 27.37 0.52
CA GLY A 147 -10.54 28.76 0.89
C GLY A 147 -10.76 29.05 2.38
N GLU A 148 -11.18 28.08 3.19
CA GLU A 148 -11.24 28.20 4.64
C GLU A 148 -9.91 27.83 5.30
N SER A 149 -9.53 28.56 6.37
CA SER A 149 -8.29 28.27 7.13
C SER A 149 -8.33 27.00 7.98
N ARG A 150 -9.27 26.08 7.71
CA ARG A 150 -9.39 24.80 8.42
C ARG A 150 -8.60 23.71 7.70
N ALA A 151 -8.18 22.73 8.49
CA ALA A 151 -7.59 21.52 7.95
C ALA A 151 -8.70 20.63 7.36
N THR A 152 -8.42 20.05 6.21
CA THR A 152 -9.28 19.11 5.49
C THR A 152 -8.49 17.84 5.21
N SER A 153 -9.08 16.71 5.54
CA SER A 153 -8.58 15.40 5.14
C SER A 153 -9.05 15.11 3.73
N LEU A 154 -8.13 14.78 2.84
CA LEU A 154 -8.40 14.27 1.50
C LEU A 154 -8.18 12.77 1.50
N LEU A 155 -9.10 12.04 0.89
CA LEU A 155 -8.99 10.60 0.66
C LEU A 155 -8.93 10.34 -0.83
N PHE A 156 -8.02 9.45 -1.22
CA PHE A 156 -7.82 9.02 -2.60
C PHE A 156 -8.06 7.52 -2.67
N ILE A 157 -9.04 7.10 -3.46
CA ILE A 157 -9.43 5.70 -3.62
C ILE A 157 -9.22 5.29 -5.07
N CYS A 158 -8.35 4.31 -5.29
CA CYS A 158 -8.19 3.65 -6.57
C CYS A 158 -9.11 2.44 -6.65
N ASN A 159 -9.89 2.38 -7.72
CA ASN A 159 -10.78 1.29 -8.05
C ASN A 159 -10.19 0.58 -9.27
N TYR A 160 -9.90 -0.72 -9.11
CA TYR A 160 -9.28 -1.52 -10.16
C TYR A 160 -10.20 -1.64 -11.38
N GLY A 161 -11.49 -1.93 -11.15
CA GLY A 161 -12.52 -2.02 -12.18
C GLY A 161 -12.40 -3.24 -13.10
N GLU A 162 -13.54 -3.79 -13.53
CA GLU A 162 -13.55 -4.77 -14.63
C GLU A 162 -13.43 -4.10 -16.00
N ASP A 163 -14.13 -2.98 -16.18
CA ASP A 163 -14.22 -2.28 -17.47
C ASP A 163 -13.49 -0.92 -17.49
N GLU A 164 -13.14 -0.38 -16.32
CA GLU A 164 -12.62 0.98 -16.18
C GLU A 164 -11.93 1.20 -14.82
N GLY A 165 -10.69 1.67 -14.84
CA GLY A 165 -9.95 2.10 -13.67
C GLY A 165 -10.41 3.47 -13.21
N VAL A 166 -10.62 3.65 -11.90
CA VAL A 166 -11.16 4.91 -11.36
C VAL A 166 -10.37 5.43 -10.17
N LEU A 167 -9.93 6.69 -10.24
CA LEU A 167 -9.56 7.48 -9.07
C LEU A 167 -10.79 8.24 -8.56
N SER A 168 -11.14 8.04 -7.30
CA SER A 168 -12.17 8.85 -6.60
C SER A 168 -11.55 9.60 -5.45
N ILE A 169 -11.94 10.87 -5.29
CA ILE A 169 -11.41 11.77 -4.26
C ILE A 169 -12.55 12.22 -3.36
N PHE A 170 -12.33 12.13 -2.06
CA PHE A 170 -13.27 12.61 -1.04
C PHE A 170 -12.57 13.60 -0.11
N SER A 171 -13.35 14.51 0.48
CA SER A 171 -12.84 15.44 1.49
C SER A 171 -13.67 15.38 2.77
N SER A 172 -13.05 15.68 3.91
CA SER A 172 -13.76 15.99 5.14
C SER A 172 -12.99 16.96 6.00
N GLN A 173 -13.67 17.97 6.55
CA GLN A 173 -13.11 18.85 7.57
C GLN A 173 -13.20 18.25 8.98
N ASP A 174 -14.11 17.30 9.19
CA ASP A 174 -14.34 16.62 10.47
C ASP A 174 -14.51 15.13 10.21
N PHE A 175 -13.64 14.32 10.79
CA PHE A 175 -13.64 12.87 10.61
C PHE A 175 -14.94 12.20 11.04
N GLU A 176 -15.66 12.77 12.00
CA GLU A 176 -16.96 12.23 12.46
C GLU A 176 -18.13 12.68 11.56
N SER A 177 -17.88 13.64 10.67
CA SER A 177 -18.82 14.06 9.64
C SER A 177 -18.68 13.22 8.36
N ALA A 178 -19.74 13.17 7.55
CA ALA A 178 -19.71 12.45 6.30
C ALA A 178 -18.71 13.07 5.32
N PHE A 179 -17.80 12.25 4.79
CA PHE A 179 -16.91 12.65 3.71
C PHE A 179 -17.71 12.99 2.45
N LYS A 180 -17.30 14.05 1.77
CA LYS A 180 -17.94 14.56 0.56
C LYS A 180 -17.16 14.11 -0.68
N PRO A 181 -17.83 13.64 -1.74
CA PRO A 181 -17.15 13.36 -3.01
C PRO A 181 -16.73 14.67 -3.68
N GLU A 182 -15.45 14.77 -4.04
CA GLU A 182 -14.85 15.96 -4.67
C GLU A 182 -14.63 15.77 -6.17
N ALA A 183 -14.09 14.62 -6.56
CA ALA A 183 -13.76 14.35 -7.96
C ALA A 183 -13.75 12.85 -8.25
N LYS A 184 -13.98 12.52 -9.52
CA LYS A 184 -13.87 11.17 -10.07
C LYS A 184 -13.20 11.25 -11.43
N PHE A 185 -12.17 10.44 -11.64
CA PHE A 185 -11.44 10.31 -12.91
C PHE A 185 -11.51 8.87 -13.37
N MET A 186 -11.97 8.70 -14.60
CA MET A 186 -11.99 7.42 -15.33
C MET A 186 -10.89 7.51 -16.38
N PHE A 187 -10.06 6.49 -16.51
CA PHE A 187 -8.84 6.56 -17.31
C PHE A 187 -9.01 5.98 -18.73
N GLY A 188 -10.05 5.19 -18.96
CA GLY A 188 -10.47 4.67 -20.26
C GLY A 188 -9.79 3.35 -20.63
N ASP A 189 -9.34 3.32 -21.89
CA ASP A 189 -8.72 2.17 -22.51
C ASP A 189 -7.39 1.77 -21.84
N GLY A 190 -7.10 0.47 -21.85
CA GLY A 190 -5.80 -0.06 -21.43
C GLY A 190 -4.76 -0.02 -22.55
N SER A 191 -3.55 -0.45 -22.24
CA SER A 191 -2.44 -0.49 -23.20
C SER A 191 -2.60 -1.60 -24.24
N LYS A 192 -3.41 -2.61 -23.94
CA LYS A 192 -3.65 -3.82 -24.75
C LYS A 192 -2.39 -4.66 -24.99
N ALA A 193 -1.33 -4.44 -24.20
CA ALA A 193 -0.11 -5.25 -24.29
C ALA A 193 -0.34 -6.68 -23.77
N ASP A 194 -1.17 -6.83 -22.75
CA ASP A 194 -1.78 -8.09 -22.33
C ASP A 194 -3.31 -7.98 -22.42
N LEU A 195 -3.94 -8.69 -23.35
CA LEU A 195 -5.39 -8.57 -23.57
C LEU A 195 -6.24 -9.13 -22.42
N ASN A 196 -5.68 -9.96 -21.54
CA ASN A 196 -6.42 -10.49 -20.39
C ASN A 196 -6.38 -9.52 -19.20
N ARG A 197 -5.34 -8.69 -19.11
CA ARG A 197 -5.07 -7.85 -17.93
C ARG A 197 -4.99 -6.36 -18.19
N GLN A 198 -4.97 -5.94 -19.45
CA GLN A 198 -4.75 -4.56 -19.88
C GLN A 198 -5.67 -4.18 -21.04
N GLN A 199 -6.85 -4.79 -21.11
CA GLN A 199 -7.89 -4.42 -22.07
C GLN A 199 -8.43 -3.02 -21.79
N CYS A 200 -8.60 -2.68 -20.52
CA CYS A 200 -9.00 -1.36 -19.99
C CYS A 200 -7.98 -0.87 -18.96
N SER A 201 -8.15 0.37 -18.48
CA SER A 201 -7.41 0.88 -17.33
C SER A 201 -7.72 0.09 -16.06
N HIS A 202 -6.72 -0.01 -15.18
CA HIS A 202 -6.84 -0.52 -13.82
C HIS A 202 -6.04 0.33 -12.84
N ALA A 203 -6.63 1.44 -12.39
CA ALA A 203 -6.05 2.28 -11.35
C ALA A 203 -5.84 1.48 -10.07
N HIS A 204 -4.58 1.28 -9.66
CA HIS A 204 -4.24 0.32 -8.62
C HIS A 204 -3.75 0.99 -7.33
N SER A 205 -3.02 2.11 -7.41
CA SER A 205 -2.61 2.83 -6.20
C SER A 205 -2.43 4.32 -6.45
N THR A 206 -2.48 5.08 -5.36
CA THR A 206 -2.14 6.50 -5.34
C THR A 206 -1.01 6.72 -4.35
N SER A 207 -0.01 7.48 -4.77
CA SER A 207 1.08 7.97 -3.91
C SER A 207 1.05 9.48 -3.84
N ILE A 208 1.48 10.04 -2.72
CA ILE A 208 1.54 11.49 -2.54
C ILE A 208 2.99 11.94 -2.74
N ALA A 209 3.19 12.85 -3.68
CA ALA A 209 4.52 13.32 -4.11
C ALA A 209 5.06 14.45 -3.21
N SER A 210 4.18 15.21 -2.56
CA SER A 210 4.55 16.29 -1.66
C SER A 210 3.49 16.49 -0.57
N THR A 211 3.88 16.32 0.70
CA THR A 211 3.02 16.63 1.86
C THR A 211 3.70 17.45 2.94
N CYS A 212 4.93 17.95 2.74
CA CYS A 212 5.67 18.60 3.82
C CYS A 212 5.03 19.92 4.28
N ASP A 213 4.18 20.54 3.46
CA ASP A 213 3.48 21.77 3.80
C ASP A 213 1.97 21.63 3.52
N PRO A 214 1.10 21.65 4.56
CA PRO A 214 -0.33 21.54 4.37
C PRO A 214 -0.95 22.75 3.63
N TYR A 215 -0.23 23.86 3.48
CA TYR A 215 -0.67 25.03 2.69
C TYR A 215 -0.28 24.93 1.22
N SER A 216 0.56 23.96 0.85
CA SER A 216 0.98 23.72 -0.52
C SER A 216 -0.03 22.83 -1.27
N PRO A 217 0.00 22.84 -2.62
CA PRO A 217 -0.79 21.90 -3.40
C PRO A 217 -0.46 20.45 -3.02
N VAL A 218 -1.47 19.59 -3.04
CA VAL A 218 -1.24 18.14 -2.91
C VAL A 218 -1.00 17.60 -4.30
N ASP A 219 0.23 17.20 -4.57
CA ASP A 219 0.57 16.48 -5.78
C ASP A 219 0.47 14.98 -5.51
N ILE A 220 -0.30 14.28 -6.33
CA ILE A 220 -0.45 12.82 -6.27
C ILE A 220 -0.03 12.18 -7.59
N CYS A 221 0.36 10.91 -7.53
CA CYS A 221 0.61 10.05 -8.68
C CYS A 221 -0.25 8.79 -8.56
N VAL A 222 -0.97 8.45 -9.61
CA VAL A 222 -1.75 7.21 -9.72
C VAL A 222 -0.97 6.23 -10.58
N ALA A 223 -0.70 5.03 -10.04
CA ALA A 223 -0.22 3.91 -10.82
C ALA A 223 -1.42 3.17 -11.43
N ASP A 224 -1.48 3.14 -12.75
CA ASP A 224 -2.53 2.46 -13.51
C ASP A 224 -1.93 1.26 -14.25
N LEU A 225 -2.26 0.08 -13.73
CA LEU A 225 -1.77 -1.20 -14.21
C LEU A 225 -2.25 -1.47 -15.65
N GLY A 226 -3.51 -1.16 -15.92
CA GLY A 226 -4.16 -1.50 -17.18
C GLY A 226 -3.68 -0.65 -18.35
N SER A 227 -3.36 0.63 -18.11
CA SER A 227 -2.92 1.55 -19.17
C SER A 227 -1.39 1.68 -19.30
N ASP A 228 -0.60 0.94 -18.52
CA ASP A 228 0.87 1.10 -18.41
C ASP A 228 1.27 2.56 -18.16
N ALA A 229 0.59 3.25 -17.24
CA ALA A 229 0.81 4.68 -17.01
C ALA A 229 0.90 5.05 -15.54
N ILE A 230 1.69 6.10 -15.27
CA ILE A 230 1.70 6.82 -14.01
C ILE A 230 1.14 8.21 -14.28
N VAL A 231 -0.04 8.51 -13.73
CA VAL A 231 -0.77 9.76 -13.98
C VAL A 231 -0.59 10.71 -12.81
N GLN A 232 -0.13 11.93 -13.09
CA GLN A 232 0.11 12.97 -12.10
C GLN A 232 -1.12 13.87 -11.98
N PHE A 233 -1.52 14.18 -10.74
CA PHE A 233 -2.52 15.19 -10.45
C PHE A 233 -1.99 16.20 -9.44
N SER A 234 -2.53 17.41 -9.50
CA SER A 234 -2.32 18.45 -8.49
C SER A 234 -3.67 18.93 -7.98
N ILE A 235 -3.79 19.00 -6.66
CA ILE A 235 -4.97 19.47 -5.97
C ILE A 235 -4.64 20.80 -5.28
N LYS A 236 -5.34 21.86 -5.69
CA LYS A 236 -5.17 23.20 -5.12
C LYS A 236 -6.52 23.92 -5.04
N SER A 237 -6.87 24.42 -3.86
CA SER A 237 -8.10 25.19 -3.64
C SER A 237 -9.35 24.48 -4.17
N GLY A 238 -9.50 23.19 -3.86
CA GLY A 238 -10.66 22.38 -4.22
C GLY A 238 -10.67 21.91 -5.67
N ARG A 239 -9.68 22.33 -6.47
CA ARG A 239 -9.59 21.97 -7.89
C ARG A 239 -8.55 20.87 -8.08
N VAL A 240 -8.97 19.80 -8.74
CA VAL A 240 -8.12 18.67 -9.12
C VAL A 240 -7.81 18.77 -10.60
N ARG A 241 -6.53 18.71 -10.96
CA ARG A 241 -6.08 18.80 -12.35
C ARG A 241 -5.04 17.73 -12.65
N GLU A 242 -5.21 17.02 -13.76
CA GLU A 242 -4.15 16.18 -14.33
C GLU A 242 -3.00 17.06 -14.82
N THR A 243 -1.78 16.81 -14.36
CA THR A 243 -0.60 17.63 -14.64
C THR A 243 0.41 16.95 -15.55
N GLY A 244 0.34 15.63 -15.71
CA GLY A 244 1.23 14.88 -16.58
C GLY A 244 0.95 13.39 -16.56
N ARG A 245 1.55 12.67 -17.50
CA ARG A 245 1.57 11.21 -17.56
C ARG A 245 2.96 10.74 -17.93
N LEU A 246 3.43 9.69 -17.27
CA LEU A 246 4.61 8.93 -17.66
C LEU A 246 4.17 7.54 -18.11
N ALA A 247 4.53 7.16 -19.34
CA ALA A 247 4.36 5.80 -19.80
C ALA A 247 5.36 4.89 -19.08
N ALA A 248 4.86 3.82 -18.49
CA ALA A 248 5.67 2.70 -18.03
C ALA A 248 6.09 1.84 -19.24
N PRO A 249 7.10 0.95 -19.08
CA PRO A 249 7.39 -0.05 -20.10
C PRO A 249 6.14 -0.83 -20.49
N GLN A 250 5.97 -1.10 -21.78
CA GLN A 250 4.77 -1.76 -22.29
C GLN A 250 4.60 -3.15 -21.67
N GLY A 251 3.40 -3.46 -21.18
CA GLY A 251 3.07 -4.74 -20.54
C GLY A 251 3.63 -4.92 -19.13
N SER A 252 4.09 -3.84 -18.49
CA SER A 252 4.75 -3.91 -17.18
C SER A 252 3.78 -3.76 -16.01
N GLY A 253 2.67 -3.05 -16.19
CA GLY A 253 1.61 -2.93 -15.20
C GLY A 253 2.07 -2.25 -13.91
N PRO A 254 2.24 -0.92 -13.88
CA PRO A 254 2.61 -0.20 -12.66
C PRO A 254 1.52 -0.36 -11.60
N ARG A 255 1.89 -0.90 -10.44
CA ARG A 255 0.95 -1.33 -9.40
C ARG A 255 1.02 -0.48 -8.13
N SER A 256 2.21 -0.36 -7.55
CA SER A 256 2.47 0.46 -6.37
C SER A 256 3.54 1.50 -6.67
N LEU A 257 3.45 2.68 -6.04
CA LEU A 257 4.43 3.74 -6.16
C LEU A 257 4.69 4.37 -4.79
N MET A 258 5.96 4.61 -4.45
CA MET A 258 6.33 5.35 -3.25
C MET A 258 7.45 6.35 -3.57
N PHE A 259 7.23 7.61 -3.19
CA PHE A 259 8.28 8.63 -3.19
C PHE A 259 9.27 8.39 -2.06
N ASN A 260 10.54 8.68 -2.31
CA ASN A 260 11.59 8.50 -1.33
C ASN A 260 11.42 9.52 -0.18
N PRO A 261 11.39 9.08 1.09
CA PRO A 261 11.06 9.93 2.23
C PRO A 261 12.12 11.00 2.53
N ARG A 262 13.35 10.83 2.04
CA ARG A 262 14.45 11.82 2.18
C ARG A 262 14.74 12.60 0.91
N HIS A 263 14.31 12.07 -0.23
CA HIS A 263 14.59 12.60 -1.57
C HIS A 263 13.31 12.57 -2.40
N ASN A 264 12.35 13.43 -2.08
CA ASN A 264 10.99 13.42 -2.65
C ASN A 264 10.90 13.64 -4.18
N HIS A 265 12.02 13.95 -4.84
CA HIS A 265 12.12 13.95 -6.30
C HIS A 265 12.37 12.54 -6.86
N LEU A 266 12.68 11.53 -6.06
CA LEU A 266 12.82 10.13 -6.47
C LEU A 266 11.60 9.32 -6.03
N ALA A 267 11.20 8.36 -6.86
CA ALA A 267 10.18 7.39 -6.49
C ALA A 267 10.52 6.00 -7.03
N ILE A 268 10.02 4.97 -6.33
CA ILE A 268 10.10 3.58 -6.77
C ILE A 268 8.72 3.13 -7.22
N VAL A 269 8.66 2.43 -8.35
CA VAL A 269 7.45 1.85 -8.91
C VAL A 269 7.60 0.34 -8.94
N SER A 270 6.62 -0.39 -8.43
CA SER A 270 6.50 -1.84 -8.62
C SER A 270 5.77 -2.12 -9.92
N LEU A 271 6.37 -2.93 -10.80
CA LEU A 271 5.82 -3.36 -12.07
C LEU A 271 5.34 -4.80 -11.94
N GLU A 272 4.04 -4.97 -11.73
CA GLU A 272 3.43 -6.24 -11.33
C GLU A 272 3.67 -7.35 -12.35
N MET A 273 3.49 -7.02 -13.62
CA MET A 273 3.40 -8.00 -14.70
C MET A 273 4.77 -8.46 -15.19
N THR A 274 5.82 -7.66 -14.97
CA THR A 274 7.19 -8.03 -15.34
C THR A 274 8.02 -8.56 -14.18
N GLY A 275 7.58 -8.38 -12.93
CA GLY A 275 8.38 -8.80 -11.77
C GLY A 275 9.61 -7.90 -11.60
N GLU A 276 9.40 -6.59 -11.71
CA GLU A 276 10.48 -5.59 -11.72
C GLU A 276 10.12 -4.39 -10.83
N VAL A 277 11.14 -3.62 -10.48
CA VAL A 277 10.98 -2.27 -9.94
C VAL A 277 11.61 -1.24 -10.86
N TRP A 278 11.01 -0.06 -10.93
CA TRP A 278 11.49 1.03 -11.77
C TRP A 278 11.70 2.29 -10.95
N LEU A 279 12.95 2.76 -10.95
CA LEU A 279 13.29 4.03 -10.34
C LEU A 279 12.90 5.15 -11.28
N ILE A 280 12.14 6.12 -10.78
CA ILE A 280 11.74 7.31 -11.53
C ILE A 280 12.12 8.56 -10.74
N ARG A 281 12.14 9.70 -11.43
CA ARG A 281 12.28 11.02 -10.80
C ARG A 281 11.20 11.99 -11.25
N LYS A 282 10.86 12.94 -10.38
CA LYS A 282 10.17 14.18 -10.69
C LYS A 282 11.21 15.24 -11.04
N ARG A 283 11.18 15.74 -12.27
CA ARG A 283 12.12 16.77 -12.74
C ARG A 283 11.83 18.10 -12.03
N SER A 284 12.89 18.77 -11.57
CA SER A 284 12.77 20.02 -10.82
C SER A 284 12.22 21.19 -11.65
N HIS A 285 12.52 21.23 -12.95
CA HIS A 285 12.20 22.40 -13.80
C HIS A 285 10.75 22.43 -14.32
N ASP A 286 10.08 21.29 -14.45
CA ASP A 286 8.70 21.20 -14.98
C ASP A 286 7.77 20.31 -14.13
N GLY A 287 8.30 19.59 -13.14
CA GLY A 287 7.52 18.70 -12.27
C GLY A 287 7.07 17.41 -12.94
N CYS A 288 7.47 17.14 -14.18
CA CYS A 288 7.10 15.93 -14.90
C CYS A 288 7.91 14.72 -14.40
N LEU A 289 7.31 13.54 -14.46
CA LEU A 289 8.01 12.30 -14.17
C LEU A 289 8.92 11.86 -15.33
N GLU A 290 10.01 11.19 -14.99
CA GLU A 290 10.98 10.62 -15.91
C GLU A 290 11.50 9.29 -15.35
N GLY A 291 11.57 8.26 -16.19
CA GLY A 291 12.21 7.00 -15.83
C GLY A 291 13.73 7.12 -15.74
N LEU A 292 14.32 6.51 -14.70
CA LEU A 292 15.76 6.44 -14.53
C LEU A 292 16.27 5.05 -14.93
N GLY A 293 16.74 4.95 -16.17
CA GLY A 293 17.23 3.70 -16.74
C GLY A 293 16.11 2.67 -16.98
N SER A 294 16.53 1.43 -17.19
CA SER A 294 15.62 0.29 -17.33
C SER A 294 15.15 -0.21 -15.95
N PRO A 295 13.95 -0.80 -15.85
CA PRO A 295 13.55 -1.53 -14.66
C PRO A 295 14.55 -2.62 -14.27
N VAL A 296 14.56 -2.96 -12.99
CA VAL A 296 15.44 -3.97 -12.40
C VAL A 296 14.59 -5.13 -11.90
N SER A 297 14.95 -6.35 -12.28
CA SER A 297 14.22 -7.56 -11.86
C SER A 297 14.36 -7.81 -10.35
N ILE A 298 13.25 -8.16 -9.72
CA ILE A 298 13.21 -8.63 -8.33
C ILE A 298 13.35 -10.15 -8.22
N LEU A 299 13.52 -10.84 -9.35
CA LEU A 299 13.59 -12.29 -9.45
C LEU A 299 15.04 -12.74 -9.74
N PRO A 300 15.40 -13.98 -9.40
CA PRO A 300 16.62 -14.62 -9.91
C PRO A 300 16.59 -14.69 -11.44
N SER A 301 17.76 -14.62 -12.08
CA SER A 301 17.86 -14.71 -13.55
C SER A 301 17.48 -16.08 -14.10
N ASP A 302 17.51 -17.10 -13.27
CA ASP A 302 17.17 -18.50 -13.55
C ASP A 302 15.75 -18.88 -13.07
N TRP A 303 14.93 -17.89 -12.69
CA TRP A 303 13.55 -18.12 -12.23
C TRP A 303 12.48 -17.80 -13.28
N PRO A 304 11.37 -18.57 -13.30
CA PRO A 304 11.26 -19.94 -12.80
C PRO A 304 11.97 -20.88 -13.78
N SER A 305 12.41 -22.05 -13.32
CA SER A 305 12.80 -23.09 -14.27
C SER A 305 11.55 -23.57 -15.04
N SER A 306 11.72 -24.04 -16.27
CA SER A 306 10.58 -24.41 -17.15
C SER A 306 9.75 -25.59 -16.64
N ASP A 307 10.25 -26.34 -15.68
CA ASP A 307 9.61 -27.49 -15.03
C ASP A 307 8.91 -27.12 -13.72
N MET A 308 9.08 -25.89 -13.22
CA MET A 308 8.37 -25.39 -12.05
C MET A 308 6.92 -25.05 -12.38
N THR A 309 6.04 -25.26 -11.41
CA THR A 309 4.59 -25.00 -11.57
C THR A 309 4.34 -23.52 -11.83
N GLU A 310 5.15 -22.65 -11.24
CA GLU A 310 5.09 -21.19 -11.34
C GLU A 310 5.33 -20.69 -12.78
N SER A 311 6.03 -21.47 -13.61
CA SER A 311 6.23 -21.13 -15.04
C SER A 311 4.93 -20.96 -15.82
N GLN A 312 3.85 -21.61 -15.40
CA GLN A 312 2.54 -21.48 -16.05
C GLN A 312 1.81 -20.17 -15.69
N PHE A 313 2.24 -19.49 -14.63
CA PHE A 313 1.63 -18.27 -14.11
C PHE A 313 2.49 -17.06 -14.50
N ASN A 314 2.28 -16.56 -15.73
CA ASN A 314 3.03 -15.42 -16.27
C ASN A 314 4.56 -15.60 -16.21
N LEU A 315 5.05 -16.82 -16.47
CA LEU A 315 6.48 -17.15 -16.37
C LEU A 315 7.05 -16.81 -15.00
N GLY A 316 6.31 -17.08 -13.91
CA GLY A 316 6.73 -16.82 -12.54
C GLY A 316 6.82 -15.34 -12.15
N ARG A 317 6.35 -14.42 -13.00
CA ARG A 317 6.40 -12.97 -12.78
C ARG A 317 5.11 -12.47 -12.13
N TRP A 318 5.23 -12.01 -10.89
CA TRP A 318 4.14 -11.36 -10.19
C TRP A 318 4.66 -10.50 -9.04
N ALA A 319 4.97 -9.22 -9.26
CA ALA A 319 5.40 -8.32 -8.17
C ALA A 319 4.20 -7.76 -7.38
N SER A 320 4.38 -7.39 -6.11
CA SER A 320 3.37 -6.70 -5.30
C SER A 320 3.81 -5.29 -4.91
N ASP A 321 4.08 -5.03 -3.63
CA ASP A 321 4.49 -3.73 -3.13
C ASP A 321 6.00 -3.55 -3.30
N ALA A 322 6.39 -2.29 -3.57
CA ALA A 322 7.74 -1.80 -3.42
C ALA A 322 7.72 -0.51 -2.59
N LEU A 323 8.57 -0.43 -1.56
CA LEU A 323 8.64 0.71 -0.64
C LEU A 323 10.08 1.10 -0.31
N TRP A 324 10.25 2.32 0.17
CA TRP A 324 11.52 2.84 0.67
C TRP A 324 11.67 2.59 2.17
N SER A 325 12.91 2.46 2.62
CA SER A 325 13.27 2.70 4.02
C SER A 325 13.12 4.16 4.39
N GLU A 326 12.86 4.43 5.67
CA GLU A 326 12.65 5.78 6.22
C GLU A 326 13.89 6.69 6.11
N ASP A 327 15.09 6.12 5.97
CA ASP A 327 16.32 6.86 5.69
C ASP A 327 16.54 7.12 4.19
N GLY A 328 15.65 6.64 3.32
CA GLY A 328 15.68 6.84 1.87
C GLY A 328 16.80 6.09 1.15
N LYS A 329 17.51 5.16 1.80
CA LYS A 329 18.70 4.52 1.21
C LYS A 329 18.41 3.18 0.56
N TYR A 330 17.37 2.48 0.99
CA TYR A 330 17.05 1.12 0.53
C TYR A 330 15.62 1.00 0.05
N VAL A 331 15.43 0.16 -0.96
CA VAL A 331 14.14 -0.27 -1.52
C VAL A 331 13.90 -1.73 -1.16
N TYR A 332 12.67 -2.05 -0.79
CA TYR A 332 12.20 -3.42 -0.52
C TYR A 332 11.06 -3.72 -1.48
N ALA A 333 11.17 -4.81 -2.24
CA ALA A 333 10.19 -5.17 -3.24
C ALA A 333 9.84 -6.66 -3.17
N ALA A 334 8.54 -6.95 -3.15
CA ALA A 334 8.02 -8.30 -2.96
C ALA A 334 7.58 -8.97 -4.27
N ALA A 335 7.91 -10.25 -4.40
CA ALA A 335 7.50 -11.13 -5.50
C ALA A 335 6.51 -12.19 -4.98
N ARG A 336 5.29 -12.20 -5.53
CA ARG A 336 4.16 -13.04 -5.09
C ARG A 336 4.27 -14.51 -5.44
N LEU A 337 4.90 -14.86 -6.56
CA LEU A 337 5.11 -16.27 -6.95
C LEU A 337 6.43 -16.85 -6.44
N HIS A 338 7.44 -15.99 -6.25
CA HIS A 338 8.75 -16.42 -5.76
C HIS A 338 8.85 -16.34 -4.23
N ASP A 339 7.82 -15.80 -3.55
CA ASP A 339 7.74 -15.70 -2.10
C ASP A 339 8.97 -15.05 -1.44
N SER A 340 9.44 -13.95 -2.06
CA SER A 340 10.67 -13.28 -1.63
C SER A 340 10.56 -11.77 -1.57
N ILE A 341 11.41 -11.17 -0.74
CA ILE A 341 11.74 -9.74 -0.75
C ILE A 341 13.12 -9.58 -1.39
N SER A 342 13.21 -8.72 -2.40
CA SER A 342 14.50 -8.20 -2.89
C SER A 342 14.77 -6.84 -2.24
N VAL A 343 15.97 -6.70 -1.68
CA VAL A 343 16.46 -5.47 -1.04
C VAL A 343 17.50 -4.84 -1.96
N PHE A 344 17.27 -3.58 -2.32
CA PHE A 344 18.20 -2.81 -3.14
C PHE A 344 18.72 -1.60 -2.38
N GLU A 345 20.00 -1.31 -2.51
CA GLU A 345 20.59 -0.04 -2.11
C GLU A 345 20.49 0.97 -3.26
N LEU A 346 20.05 2.19 -2.96
CA LEU A 346 20.12 3.31 -3.88
C LEU A 346 21.56 3.78 -4.00
N LYS A 347 22.12 3.66 -5.20
CA LYS A 347 23.40 4.29 -5.53
C LYS A 347 23.12 5.70 -6.01
N TYR A 348 23.79 6.66 -5.40
CA TYR A 348 23.62 8.06 -5.71
C TYR A 348 24.89 8.86 -5.43
N ARG A 349 24.98 10.02 -6.07
CA ARG A 349 25.97 11.06 -5.75
C ARG A 349 25.28 12.32 -5.26
N VAL A 350 26.02 13.14 -4.51
CA VAL A 350 25.52 14.41 -3.99
C VAL A 350 26.06 15.59 -4.79
N GLU A 351 25.17 16.37 -5.41
CA GLU A 351 25.46 17.60 -6.15
C GLU A 351 24.97 18.81 -5.36
N LYS A 352 25.87 19.43 -4.56
CA LYS A 352 25.55 20.47 -3.55
C LYS A 352 24.92 21.79 -4.06
N TYR A 353 24.75 21.96 -5.37
CA TYR A 353 24.26 23.20 -5.99
C TYR A 353 23.01 23.00 -6.88
N ARG A 354 22.27 21.90 -6.68
CA ARG A 354 21.01 21.64 -7.37
C ARG A 354 19.86 21.46 -6.38
N ASP A 355 18.66 21.80 -6.83
CA ASP A 355 17.42 21.56 -6.07
C ASP A 355 17.19 20.06 -5.83
N ASP A 356 17.69 19.20 -6.74
CA ASP A 356 17.78 17.74 -6.62
C ASP A 356 19.20 17.30 -6.23
N ALA A 357 19.65 17.72 -5.04
CA ALA A 357 21.02 17.51 -4.58
C ALA A 357 21.46 16.03 -4.54
N VAL A 358 20.54 15.07 -4.61
CA VAL A 358 20.83 13.63 -4.75
C VAL A 358 20.51 13.19 -6.17
N VAL A 359 21.54 12.80 -6.91
CA VAL A 359 21.40 12.25 -8.26
C VAL A 359 21.56 10.74 -8.19
N ALA A 360 20.48 10.03 -8.45
CA ALA A 360 20.49 8.57 -8.48
C ALA A 360 21.30 8.04 -9.68
N GLU A 361 22.06 6.99 -9.43
CA GLU A 361 22.92 6.28 -10.41
C GLU A 361 22.41 4.87 -10.69
N GLY A 362 21.54 4.34 -9.82
CA GLY A 362 20.88 3.06 -10.02
C GLY A 362 20.50 2.39 -8.69
N LEU A 363 20.11 1.13 -8.80
CA LEU A 363 19.80 0.25 -7.67
C LEU A 363 20.77 -0.94 -7.70
N GLU A 364 21.39 -1.25 -6.56
CA GLU A 364 22.21 -2.47 -6.38
C GLU A 364 21.48 -3.46 -5.49
N LEU A 365 21.29 -4.71 -5.95
CA LEU A 365 20.70 -5.77 -5.14
C LEU A 365 21.68 -6.16 -4.03
N VAL A 366 21.28 -5.98 -2.77
CA VAL A 366 22.09 -6.34 -1.58
C VAL A 366 21.61 -7.61 -0.88
N GLN A 367 20.34 -7.98 -1.06
CA GLN A 367 19.78 -9.21 -0.51
C GLN A 367 18.56 -9.66 -1.30
N ARG A 368 18.36 -10.98 -1.37
CA ARG A 368 17.06 -11.57 -1.66
C ARG A 368 16.79 -12.61 -0.58
N ILE A 369 15.63 -12.52 0.08
CA ILE A 369 15.30 -13.37 1.23
C ILE A 369 13.86 -13.89 1.11
N PRO A 370 13.57 -15.13 1.52
CA PRO A 370 12.20 -15.63 1.57
C PRO A 370 11.37 -14.84 2.58
N THR A 371 10.12 -14.61 2.23
CA THR A 371 9.19 -13.82 3.05
C THR A 371 8.59 -14.61 4.23
N GLN A 372 8.92 -15.90 4.36
CA GLN A 372 8.39 -16.83 5.37
C GLN A 372 6.88 -17.08 5.28
N GLY A 373 6.27 -16.79 4.13
CA GLY A 373 4.88 -17.05 3.78
C GLY A 373 4.71 -17.07 2.26
N GLN A 374 3.48 -17.23 1.78
CA GLN A 374 3.16 -17.35 0.36
C GLN A 374 2.34 -16.17 -0.16
N THR A 375 2.72 -15.67 -1.33
CA THR A 375 2.08 -14.54 -2.01
C THR A 375 2.10 -13.29 -1.12
N PRO A 376 3.30 -12.73 -0.84
CA PRO A 376 3.45 -11.45 -0.14
C PRO A 376 2.71 -10.35 -0.89
N ARG A 377 1.56 -9.92 -0.39
CA ARG A 377 0.68 -8.98 -1.09
C ARG A 377 0.90 -7.52 -0.70
N CYS A 378 1.29 -7.30 0.55
CA CYS A 378 1.49 -5.98 1.11
C CYS A 378 2.73 -5.93 2.00
N LEU A 379 3.49 -4.85 1.86
CA LEU A 379 4.63 -4.52 2.71
C LEU A 379 4.29 -3.30 3.57
N CYS A 380 4.70 -3.32 4.84
CA CYS A 380 4.61 -2.15 5.71
C CYS A 380 5.89 -1.96 6.51
N MET A 381 6.61 -0.88 6.21
CA MET A 381 7.72 -0.42 7.04
C MET A 381 7.16 0.31 8.27
N SER A 382 7.76 0.07 9.43
CA SER A 382 7.54 0.89 10.63
C SER A 382 8.10 2.30 10.44
N ASP A 383 7.51 3.30 11.09
CA ASP A 383 7.94 4.70 10.94
C ASP A 383 9.33 5.01 11.50
N CYS A 384 9.86 4.15 12.39
CA CYS A 384 11.25 4.20 12.83
C CYS A 384 12.21 3.47 11.87
N GLY A 385 11.68 2.76 10.88
CA GLY A 385 12.43 2.01 9.88
C GLY A 385 13.11 0.74 10.41
N GLN A 386 12.75 0.25 11.61
CA GLN A 386 13.41 -0.93 12.22
C GLN A 386 12.74 -2.24 11.84
N PHE A 387 11.41 -2.24 11.69
CA PHE A 387 10.65 -3.43 11.32
C PHE A 387 9.97 -3.28 9.95
N LEU A 388 9.97 -4.38 9.20
CA LEU A 388 9.19 -4.56 7.99
C LEU A 388 8.22 -5.73 8.19
N LEU A 389 6.92 -5.47 8.06
CA LEU A 389 5.89 -6.50 8.08
C LEU A 389 5.44 -6.86 6.67
N VAL A 390 5.05 -8.12 6.48
CA VAL A 390 4.57 -8.67 5.22
C VAL A 390 3.29 -9.46 5.44
N ALA A 391 2.22 -9.09 4.72
CA ALA A 391 0.97 -9.85 4.70
C ALA A 391 0.96 -10.87 3.54
N HIS A 392 0.68 -12.13 3.87
CA HIS A 392 0.70 -13.27 2.95
C HIS A 392 -0.71 -13.75 2.64
N GLN A 393 -1.10 -13.59 1.38
CA GLN A 393 -2.45 -13.90 0.93
C GLN A 393 -2.73 -15.40 0.94
N HIS A 394 -1.79 -16.21 0.45
CA HIS A 394 -2.01 -17.64 0.18
C HIS A 394 -1.54 -18.56 1.32
N SER A 395 -0.66 -18.08 2.21
CA SER A 395 -0.29 -18.84 3.43
C SER A 395 -1.01 -18.39 4.69
N HIS A 396 -1.87 -17.35 4.58
CA HIS A 396 -2.75 -16.91 5.67
C HIS A 396 -1.96 -16.47 6.91
N ASP A 397 -0.92 -15.65 6.73
CA ASP A 397 -0.08 -15.19 7.83
C ASP A 397 0.49 -13.80 7.60
N VAL A 398 1.00 -13.20 8.67
CA VAL A 398 1.83 -12.00 8.66
C VAL A 398 3.18 -12.35 9.25
N SER A 399 4.24 -11.91 8.59
CA SER A 399 5.63 -12.09 9.03
C SER A 399 6.25 -10.74 9.36
N SER A 400 7.18 -10.74 10.30
CA SER A 400 7.94 -9.57 10.77
C SER A 400 9.43 -9.81 10.52
N PHE A 401 10.11 -8.76 10.05
CA PHE A 401 11.54 -8.73 9.82
C PHE A 401 12.16 -7.52 10.50
N GLU A 402 13.32 -7.71 11.11
CA GLU A 402 14.17 -6.63 11.58
C GLU A 402 15.10 -6.19 10.45
N ARG A 403 15.18 -4.88 10.24
CA ARG A 403 16.06 -4.25 9.28
C ARG A 403 17.38 -3.86 9.95
N ASN A 404 18.49 -4.29 9.35
CA ASN A 404 19.80 -3.74 9.65
C ASN A 404 19.93 -2.33 9.07
N GLU A 405 20.03 -1.31 9.92
CA GLU A 405 20.10 0.10 9.51
C GLU A 405 21.36 0.46 8.69
N VAL A 406 22.44 -0.33 8.81
CA VAL A 406 23.73 -0.06 8.17
C VAL A 406 23.77 -0.54 6.73
N ASN A 407 23.21 -1.71 6.45
CA ASN A 407 23.30 -2.34 5.13
C ASN A 407 21.93 -2.65 4.49
N GLY A 408 20.83 -2.31 5.17
CA GLY A 408 19.45 -2.50 4.70
C GLY A 408 18.95 -3.94 4.71
N THR A 409 19.79 -4.92 5.03
CA THR A 409 19.38 -6.33 5.02
C THR A 409 18.33 -6.63 6.08
N LEU A 410 17.47 -7.61 5.79
CA LEU A 410 16.40 -8.08 6.65
C LEU A 410 16.79 -9.40 7.32
N SER A 411 16.39 -9.54 8.58
CA SER A 411 16.42 -10.79 9.34
C SER A 411 15.02 -11.13 9.82
N PHE A 412 14.59 -12.38 9.62
CA PHE A 412 13.28 -12.83 10.11
C PHE A 412 13.22 -12.76 11.63
N VAL A 413 12.09 -12.28 12.16
CA VAL A 413 11.85 -12.16 13.60
C VAL A 413 10.76 -13.14 14.02
N ASP A 414 9.56 -13.00 13.45
CA ASP A 414 8.38 -13.74 13.91
C ASP A 414 7.29 -13.83 12.84
N ARG A 415 6.33 -14.73 13.03
CA ARG A 415 5.18 -14.94 12.14
C ARG A 415 3.93 -15.32 12.92
N ILE A 416 2.79 -14.78 12.51
CA ILE A 416 1.49 -15.04 13.11
C ILE A 416 0.44 -15.37 12.05
N THR A 417 -0.41 -16.36 12.30
CA THR A 417 -1.46 -16.79 11.35
C THR A 417 -2.62 -15.81 11.32
N LEU A 418 -2.95 -15.27 10.16
CA LEU A 418 -4.07 -14.37 9.96
C LEU A 418 -4.74 -14.76 8.63
N PRO A 419 -5.90 -15.44 8.69
CA PRO A 419 -6.59 -15.91 7.51
C PRO A 419 -6.70 -14.86 6.40
N ASN A 420 -6.05 -15.17 5.28
CA ASN A 420 -6.13 -14.43 4.02
C ASN A 420 -5.71 -12.95 4.15
N ALA A 421 -4.63 -12.71 4.90
CA ALA A 421 -4.06 -11.39 5.12
C ALA A 421 -3.69 -10.71 3.78
N ALA A 422 -4.30 -9.56 3.53
CA ALA A 422 -4.17 -8.83 2.27
C ALA A 422 -3.38 -7.52 2.42
N CYS A 423 -3.47 -6.89 3.58
CA CYS A 423 -2.85 -5.60 3.89
C CYS A 423 -2.45 -5.56 5.36
N VAL A 424 -1.37 -4.85 5.66
CA VAL A 424 -0.97 -4.52 7.04
C VAL A 424 -0.56 -3.04 7.10
N LYS A 425 -0.97 -2.32 8.14
CA LYS A 425 -0.49 -0.98 8.48
C LYS A 425 -0.15 -0.87 9.96
N LEU A 426 0.86 -0.08 10.29
CA LEU A 426 1.34 0.09 11.65
C LEU A 426 0.95 1.45 12.22
N ILE A 427 0.47 1.45 13.47
CA ILE A 427 0.25 2.63 14.30
C ILE A 427 1.21 2.53 15.47
N ARG A 428 1.92 3.60 15.82
CA ARG A 428 2.70 3.60 17.08
C ARG A 428 1.77 3.41 18.26
N ALA A 429 2.12 2.51 19.17
CA ALA A 429 1.26 2.19 20.30
C ALA A 429 0.96 3.43 21.18
N ASP A 430 1.92 4.37 21.28
CA ASP A 430 1.78 5.63 22.02
C ASP A 430 0.84 6.68 21.38
N LYS A 431 0.28 6.38 20.20
CA LYS A 431 -0.72 7.22 19.51
C LYS A 431 -2.15 6.72 19.68
N LEU A 432 -2.33 5.51 20.24
CA LEU A 432 -3.61 4.86 20.52
C LEU A 432 -3.93 4.93 22.02
#